data_AF-X1JMI9-F1
#
_entry.id   AF-X1JMI9-F1
#
_cell.length_a   1.000
_cell.length_b   1.000
_cell.length_c   1.000
_cell.angle_alpha   90.00
_cell.angle_beta   90.00
_cell.angle_gamma   90.00
#
_symmetry.space_group_name_H-M   'P 1'
#
loop_
_entity.id
_entity.type
_entity.pdbx_description
1 polymer ?
#
loop_
_entity_poly.entity_id
_entity_poly.type
_entity_poly.pdbx_seq_one_letter_code
_entity_poly.pdbx_strand_id
1 'polypeptide(L)'
;FTISINYRSSPEILALSNDSINHNKFQFPKEMKPNKPPLHKPRLIIAKNNYKLVDYLVEKVKDVHANGIPYEKIAILFRALKGDKPEIQHYHRLIFNLTKEDIPYEVRGGQTFFEKMHIRDILAFLRFRYDPKGVFAKKYFARI
;
A
#
# COMPACT_ATOMS: atom_id res chain seq x y z
N PHE A 1 -12.57 20.22 -22.22
CA PHE A 1 -11.38 19.59 -22.82
C PHE A 1 -11.10 18.27 -22.11
N THR A 2 -10.91 17.17 -22.85
CA THR A 2 -10.68 15.83 -22.27
C THR A 2 -9.25 15.39 -22.53
N ILE A 3 -8.48 15.16 -21.47
CA ILE A 3 -7.07 14.73 -21.58
C ILE A 3 -7.02 13.24 -21.89
N SER A 4 -6.81 12.83 -23.15
CA SER A 4 -6.80 11.40 -23.55
C SER A 4 -5.42 10.77 -23.65
N ILE A 5 -4.32 11.53 -23.43
CA ILE A 5 -2.96 11.03 -23.60
C ILE A 5 -2.32 10.73 -22.23
N ASN A 6 -1.73 9.55 -22.09
CA ASN A 6 -0.99 9.11 -20.91
C ASN A 6 0.52 9.18 -21.16
N TYR A 7 1.19 10.06 -20.40
CA TYR A 7 2.64 10.25 -20.46
C TYR A 7 3.42 9.47 -19.39
N ARG A 8 2.74 8.70 -18.54
CA ARG A 8 3.34 8.02 -17.38
C ARG A 8 3.68 6.56 -17.65
N SER A 9 2.78 5.83 -18.28
CA SER A 9 2.82 4.36 -18.37
C SER A 9 3.15 3.89 -19.78
N SER A 10 3.72 2.68 -19.88
CA SER A 10 3.90 2.01 -21.16
C SER A 10 2.55 1.57 -21.74
N PRO A 11 2.49 1.31 -23.07
CA PRO A 11 1.31 0.74 -23.71
C PRO A 11 0.75 -0.49 -23.01
N GLU A 12 1.59 -1.42 -22.53
CA GLU A 12 1.17 -2.67 -21.90
C GLU A 12 0.50 -2.46 -20.54
N ILE A 13 1.05 -1.55 -19.72
CA ILE A 13 0.43 -1.17 -18.44
C ILE A 13 -0.90 -0.44 -18.70
N LEU A 14 -0.93 0.43 -19.71
CA LEU A 14 -2.12 1.22 -20.03
C LEU A 14 -3.25 0.36 -20.58
N ALA A 15 -2.93 -0.62 -21.44
CA ALA A 15 -3.89 -1.60 -21.95
C ALA A 15 -4.56 -2.36 -20.79
N LEU A 16 -3.77 -2.92 -19.87
CA LEU A 16 -4.31 -3.60 -18.69
C LEU A 16 -5.23 -2.69 -17.85
N SER A 17 -4.87 -1.41 -17.70
CA SER A 17 -5.68 -0.44 -16.97
C SER A 17 -6.99 -0.11 -17.68
N ASN A 18 -6.97 0.06 -19.01
CA ASN A 18 -8.16 0.31 -19.81
C ASN A 18 -9.10 -0.91 -19.77
N ASP A 19 -8.56 -2.12 -19.90
CA ASP A 19 -9.36 -3.35 -19.80
C ASP A 19 -9.99 -3.51 -18.41
N SER A 20 -9.24 -3.22 -17.34
CA SER A 20 -9.76 -3.29 -15.98
C SER A 20 -10.90 -2.30 -15.74
N ILE A 21 -10.80 -1.05 -16.23
CA ILE A 21 -11.81 -0.01 -15.96
C ILE A 21 -13.10 -0.24 -16.73
N ASN A 22 -13.04 -0.91 -17.89
CA ASN A 22 -14.21 -1.24 -18.71
C ASN A 22 -15.27 -2.07 -17.97
N HIS A 23 -14.88 -2.77 -16.90
CA HIS A 23 -15.79 -3.56 -16.07
C HIS A 23 -16.58 -2.73 -15.03
N ASN A 24 -16.30 -1.44 -14.89
CA ASN A 24 -17.00 -0.58 -13.94
C ASN A 24 -18.42 -0.24 -14.41
N LYS A 25 -19.41 -0.46 -13.53
CA LYS A 25 -20.83 -0.12 -13.80
C LYS A 25 -21.09 1.38 -13.93
N PHE A 26 -20.37 2.19 -13.15
CA PHE A 26 -20.48 3.64 -13.16
C PHE A 26 -19.13 4.23 -13.56
N GLN A 27 -19.04 4.77 -14.77
CA GLN A 27 -17.82 5.38 -15.29
C GLN A 27 -18.13 6.46 -16.32
N PHE A 28 -17.19 7.38 -16.49
CA PHE A 28 -17.18 8.26 -17.64
C PHE A 28 -16.37 7.57 -18.74
N PRO A 29 -16.98 7.21 -19.89
CA PRO A 29 -16.29 6.48 -20.94
C PRO A 29 -15.17 7.34 -21.50
N LYS A 30 -13.95 6.83 -21.38
CA LYS A 30 -12.74 7.50 -21.83
C LYS A 30 -11.65 6.48 -22.05
N GLU A 31 -11.03 6.54 -23.21
CA GLU A 31 -9.87 5.73 -23.55
C GLU A 31 -8.59 6.54 -23.41
N MET A 32 -7.59 5.97 -22.74
CA MET A 32 -6.27 6.57 -22.59
C MET A 32 -5.32 6.00 -23.64
N LYS A 33 -4.67 6.88 -24.41
CA LYS A 33 -3.65 6.54 -25.42
C LYS A 33 -2.24 6.69 -24.84
N PRO A 34 -1.33 5.73 -25.06
CA PRO A 34 0.03 5.79 -24.54
C PRO A 34 0.90 6.76 -25.35
N ASN A 35 1.88 7.41 -24.69
CA ASN A 35 2.91 8.22 -25.33
C ASN A 35 4.34 7.69 -25.09
N LYS A 36 4.50 6.59 -24.33
CA LYS A 36 5.79 5.97 -24.06
C LYS A 36 6.06 4.82 -25.03
N PRO A 37 7.35 4.47 -25.26
CA PRO A 37 7.68 3.27 -26.00
C PRO A 37 7.15 2.01 -25.29
N PRO A 38 6.89 0.93 -26.05
CA PRO A 38 6.53 -0.37 -25.51
C PRO A 38 7.60 -0.91 -24.55
N LEU A 39 7.16 -1.65 -23.54
CA LEU A 39 7.99 -2.30 -22.54
C LEU A 39 7.52 -3.74 -22.31
N HIS A 40 7.96 -4.36 -21.23
CA HIS A 40 7.51 -5.70 -20.85
C HIS A 40 6.07 -5.67 -20.33
N LYS A 41 5.31 -6.73 -20.65
CA LYS A 41 3.97 -6.93 -20.09
C LYS A 41 4.00 -7.09 -18.57
N PRO A 42 3.00 -6.57 -17.84
CA PRO A 42 2.80 -6.90 -16.43
C PRO A 42 2.74 -8.41 -16.21
N ARG A 43 3.33 -8.89 -15.12
CA ARG A 43 3.36 -10.33 -14.79
C ARG A 43 2.42 -10.60 -13.61
N LEU A 44 1.62 -11.65 -13.73
CA LEU A 44 0.86 -12.22 -12.62
C LEU A 44 1.67 -13.34 -12.00
N ILE A 45 1.92 -13.25 -10.69
CA ILE A 45 2.63 -14.27 -9.92
C ILE A 45 1.68 -14.84 -8.89
N ILE A 46 1.51 -16.16 -8.92
CA ILE A 46 0.69 -16.89 -7.95
C ILE A 46 1.64 -17.65 -7.03
N ALA A 47 1.72 -17.23 -5.76
CA ALA A 47 2.52 -17.90 -4.76
C ALA A 47 1.71 -18.98 -4.04
N LYS A 48 2.36 -20.07 -3.60
CA LYS A 48 1.72 -21.16 -2.85
C LYS A 48 1.12 -20.69 -1.52
N ASN A 49 1.76 -19.70 -0.90
CA ASN A 49 1.29 -19.06 0.32
C ASN A 49 1.93 -17.67 0.45
N ASN A 50 1.48 -16.93 1.46
CA ASN A 50 1.91 -15.55 1.68
C ASN A 50 3.39 -15.43 2.10
N TYR A 51 3.95 -16.47 2.70
CA TYR A 51 5.35 -16.51 3.11
C TYR A 51 6.23 -16.47 1.86
N LYS A 52 5.94 -17.36 0.90
CA LYS A 52 6.62 -17.42 -0.40
C LYS A 52 6.40 -16.17 -1.25
N LEU A 53 5.23 -15.53 -1.15
CA LEU A 53 4.99 -14.25 -1.81
C LEU A 53 5.94 -13.16 -1.29
N VAL A 54 6.06 -13.04 0.04
CA VAL A 54 6.95 -12.03 0.65
C VAL A 54 8.40 -12.32 0.30
N ASP A 55 8.85 -13.57 0.40
CA ASP A 55 10.23 -13.95 0.05
C ASP A 55 10.52 -13.58 -1.42
N TYR A 56 9.61 -13.92 -2.34
CA TYR A 56 9.71 -13.55 -3.75
C TYR A 56 9.74 -12.04 -3.99
N LEU A 57 8.94 -11.26 -3.28
CA LEU A 57 8.94 -9.79 -3.41
C LEU A 57 10.28 -9.19 -2.99
N VAL A 58 10.85 -9.67 -1.88
CA VAL A 58 12.13 -9.19 -1.36
C VAL A 58 13.26 -9.52 -2.33
N GLU A 59 13.32 -10.77 -2.81
CA GLU A 59 14.25 -11.17 -3.88
C GLU A 59 14.07 -10.30 -5.12
N LYS A 60 12.83 -10.04 -5.53
CA LYS A 60 12.56 -9.26 -6.73
C LYS A 60 13.00 -7.80 -6.60
N VAL A 61 12.84 -7.20 -5.42
CA VAL A 61 13.33 -5.85 -5.13
C VAL A 61 14.86 -5.81 -5.25
N LYS A 62 15.55 -6.81 -4.69
CA LYS A 62 17.01 -6.93 -4.82
C LYS A 62 17.45 -7.08 -6.27
N ASP A 63 16.80 -7.95 -7.03
CA ASP A 63 17.12 -8.16 -8.46
C ASP A 63 16.96 -6.86 -9.25
N VAL A 64 15.84 -6.16 -9.06
CA VAL A 64 15.57 -4.89 -9.77
C VAL A 64 16.59 -3.83 -9.37
N HIS A 65 16.99 -3.80 -8.10
CA HIS A 65 18.04 -2.90 -7.63
C HIS A 65 19.42 -3.24 -8.20
N ALA A 66 19.79 -4.52 -8.23
CA ALA A 66 21.04 -4.99 -8.83
C ALA A 66 21.14 -4.67 -10.33
N ASN A 67 19.99 -4.57 -11.02
CA ASN A 67 19.89 -4.10 -12.41
C ASN A 67 19.94 -2.56 -12.55
N GLY A 68 20.28 -1.82 -11.49
CA GLY A 68 20.55 -0.37 -11.52
C GLY A 68 19.35 0.53 -11.19
N ILE A 69 18.20 -0.03 -10.78
CA ILE A 69 17.05 0.79 -10.36
C ILE A 69 17.20 1.17 -8.88
N PRO A 70 17.21 2.46 -8.51
CA PRO A 70 17.27 2.86 -7.10
C PRO A 70 15.99 2.45 -6.35
N TYR A 71 16.13 2.12 -5.06
CA TYR A 71 15.00 1.69 -4.21
C TYR A 71 13.84 2.70 -4.21
N GLU A 72 14.13 3.99 -4.28
CA GLU A 72 13.15 5.08 -4.33
C GLU A 72 12.20 5.01 -5.54
N LYS A 73 12.61 4.31 -6.61
CA LYS A 73 11.79 4.08 -7.81
C LYS A 73 11.03 2.75 -7.77
N ILE A 74 11.10 2.03 -6.66
CA ILE A 74 10.40 0.76 -6.43
C ILE A 74 9.31 1.01 -5.40
N ALA A 75 8.07 0.67 -5.74
CA ALA A 75 6.94 0.78 -4.83
C ALA A 75 6.21 -0.56 -4.73
N ILE A 76 5.86 -0.97 -3.51
CA ILE A 76 5.01 -2.13 -3.23
C ILE A 76 3.66 -1.59 -2.77
N LEU A 77 2.62 -1.86 -3.55
CA LEU A 77 1.25 -1.48 -3.22
C LEU A 77 0.50 -2.71 -2.72
N PHE A 78 -0.18 -2.56 -1.59
CA PHE A 78 -1.04 -3.61 -1.03
C PHE A 78 -2.35 -3.00 -0.56
N ARG A 79 -3.39 -3.81 -0.50
CA ARG A 79 -4.69 -3.39 0.02
C ARG A 79 -4.65 -3.43 1.56
N ALA A 80 -4.73 -2.27 2.19
CA ALA A 80 -4.94 -2.21 3.64
C ALA A 80 -6.39 -2.58 3.95
N LEU A 81 -6.63 -3.74 4.56
CA LEU A 81 -7.92 -4.03 5.18
C LEU A 81 -7.90 -3.51 6.62
N LYS A 82 -8.96 -2.77 6.99
CA LYS A 82 -9.20 -2.32 8.37
C LYS A 82 -9.85 -3.48 9.15
N GLY A 83 -9.23 -3.92 10.25
CA GLY A 83 -9.76 -4.95 11.17
C GLY A 83 -8.86 -6.19 11.29
N ASP A 84 -9.05 -7.00 12.34
CA ASP A 84 -8.22 -8.16 12.74
C ASP A 84 -8.26 -9.37 11.77
N LYS A 85 -8.27 -9.11 10.46
CA LYS A 85 -8.20 -10.16 9.44
C LYS A 85 -6.76 -10.56 9.17
N PRO A 86 -6.50 -11.85 8.89
CA PRO A 86 -5.15 -12.41 8.69
C PRO A 86 -4.35 -11.75 7.55
N GLU A 87 -5.00 -10.96 6.68
CA GLU A 87 -4.35 -10.17 5.62
C GLU A 87 -3.40 -9.07 6.17
N ILE A 88 -3.61 -8.60 7.41
CA ILE A 88 -2.70 -7.64 8.09
C ILE A 88 -1.29 -8.25 8.31
N GLN A 89 -1.17 -9.59 8.34
CA GLN A 89 0.11 -10.26 8.63
C GLN A 89 1.14 -10.09 7.51
N HIS A 90 0.72 -9.80 6.27
CA HIS A 90 1.66 -9.70 5.14
C HIS A 90 2.49 -8.43 5.18
N TYR A 91 1.88 -7.33 5.63
CA TYR A 91 2.58 -6.07 5.81
C TYR A 91 3.71 -6.21 6.84
N HIS A 92 3.42 -6.69 8.06
CA HIS A 92 4.44 -6.85 9.10
C HIS A 92 5.57 -7.78 8.68
N ARG A 93 5.24 -8.88 7.99
CA ARG A 93 6.25 -9.81 7.50
C ARG A 93 7.13 -9.20 6.40
N LEU A 94 6.53 -8.47 5.46
CA LEU A 94 7.28 -7.77 4.42
C LEU A 94 8.26 -6.77 5.04
N ILE A 95 7.80 -5.95 6.00
CA ILE A 95 8.64 -4.99 6.70
C ILE A 95 9.77 -5.68 7.47
N PHE A 96 9.48 -6.77 8.18
CA PHE A 96 10.49 -7.56 8.88
C PHE A 96 11.55 -8.10 7.91
N ASN A 97 11.15 -8.71 6.79
CA ASN A 97 12.09 -9.26 5.82
C ASN A 97 12.91 -8.15 5.13
N LEU A 98 12.31 -7.01 4.78
CA LEU A 98 13.05 -5.86 4.22
C LEU A 98 14.10 -5.35 5.20
N THR A 99 13.75 -5.25 6.49
CA THR A 99 14.68 -4.85 7.56
C THR A 99 15.81 -5.86 7.74
N LYS A 100 15.48 -7.16 7.78
CA LYS A 100 16.45 -8.25 7.92
C LYS A 100 17.50 -8.25 6.80
N GLU A 101 17.08 -7.87 5.59
CA GLU A 101 17.93 -7.86 4.41
C GLU A 101 18.56 -6.47 4.13
N ASP A 102 18.51 -5.55 5.10
CA ASP A 102 19.04 -4.18 5.02
C ASP A 102 18.53 -3.37 3.81
N ILE A 103 17.29 -3.61 3.38
CA ILE A 103 16.67 -2.89 2.27
C ILE A 103 15.98 -1.63 2.82
N PRO A 104 16.37 -0.42 2.39
CA PRO A 104 15.73 0.81 2.84
C PRO A 104 14.30 0.91 2.31
N TYR A 105 13.36 1.29 3.17
CA TYR A 105 11.95 1.44 2.81
C TYR A 105 11.30 2.61 3.55
N GLU A 106 10.24 3.16 2.94
CA GLU A 106 9.34 4.12 3.57
C GLU A 106 7.90 3.56 3.51
N VAL A 107 7.20 3.56 4.64
CA VAL A 107 5.80 3.11 4.67
C VAL A 107 4.87 4.30 4.58
N ARG A 108 3.95 4.27 3.60
CA ARG A 108 2.89 5.28 3.41
C ARG A 108 1.51 4.61 3.50
N GLY A 109 0.57 5.25 4.19
CA GLY A 109 -0.83 4.79 4.27
C GLY A 109 -1.11 3.67 5.29
N GLY A 110 -0.23 3.46 6.27
CA GLY A 110 -0.48 2.59 7.42
C GLY A 110 -1.28 3.28 8.54
N GLN A 111 -1.43 2.59 9.68
CA GLN A 111 -1.98 3.20 10.90
C GLN A 111 -1.21 4.48 11.21
N THR A 112 -1.91 5.61 11.30
CA THR A 112 -1.26 6.88 11.64
C THR A 112 -0.60 6.75 13.01
N PHE A 113 0.46 7.51 13.28
CA PHE A 113 1.12 7.51 14.59
C PHE A 113 0.12 7.61 15.74
N PHE A 114 -0.90 8.47 15.59
CA PHE A 114 -1.96 8.71 16.58
C PHE A 114 -2.98 7.58 16.72
N GLU A 115 -3.04 6.64 15.78
CA GLU A 115 -3.96 5.51 15.82
C GLU A 115 -3.36 4.28 16.53
N LYS A 116 -2.05 4.25 16.77
CA LYS A 116 -1.38 3.18 17.53
C LYS A 116 -1.99 3.04 18.92
N MET A 117 -2.24 1.80 19.37
CA MET A 117 -2.94 1.53 20.64
C MET A 117 -2.30 2.25 21.83
N HIS A 118 -0.98 2.09 22.04
CA HIS A 118 -0.24 2.76 23.10
C HIS A 118 -0.29 4.30 23.00
N ILE A 119 -0.27 4.86 21.79
CA ILE A 119 -0.40 6.32 21.59
C ILE A 119 -1.82 6.77 21.92
N ARG A 120 -2.85 6.00 21.52
CA ARG A 120 -4.25 6.30 21.85
C ARG A 120 -4.51 6.25 23.34
N ASP A 121 -3.90 5.31 24.06
CA ASP A 121 -4.01 5.22 25.52
C ASP A 121 -3.43 6.47 26.19
N ILE A 122 -2.20 6.85 25.83
CA ILE A 122 -1.55 8.05 26.37
C ILE A 122 -2.38 9.31 26.06
N LEU A 123 -2.88 9.44 24.82
CA LEU A 123 -3.73 10.58 24.44
C LEU A 123 -5.06 10.60 25.18
N ALA A 124 -5.65 9.44 25.47
CA ALA A 124 -6.88 9.35 26.25
C ALA A 124 -6.64 9.85 27.68
N PHE A 125 -5.53 9.47 28.30
CA PHE A 125 -5.12 9.99 29.61
C PHE A 125 -4.91 11.51 29.61
N LEU A 126 -4.14 12.03 28.65
CA LEU A 126 -3.89 13.48 28.54
C LEU A 126 -5.18 14.27 28.30
N ARG A 127 -6.07 13.77 27.42
CA ARG A 127 -7.37 14.40 27.16
C ARG A 127 -8.27 14.37 28.39
N PHE A 128 -8.30 13.27 29.13
CA PHE A 128 -9.08 13.18 30.37
C PHE A 128 -8.61 14.20 31.41
N ARG A 129 -7.31 14.42 31.54
CA ARG A 129 -6.76 15.41 32.47
C ARG A 129 -7.12 16.85 32.10
N TYR A 130 -7.21 17.16 30.81
CA TYR A 130 -7.47 18.53 30.32
C TYR A 130 -8.97 18.82 30.14
N ASP A 131 -9.74 17.85 29.64
CA ASP A 131 -11.19 17.90 29.51
C ASP A 131 -11.83 16.62 30.11
N PRO A 132 -12.06 16.60 31.44
CA PRO A 132 -12.66 15.46 32.11
C PRO A 132 -14.12 15.20 31.70
N LYS A 133 -14.81 16.17 31.09
CA LYS A 133 -16.20 16.04 30.65
C LYS A 133 -16.32 15.59 29.19
N GLY A 134 -15.22 15.61 28.44
CA GLY A 134 -15.14 15.21 27.04
C GLY A 134 -15.67 13.80 26.78
N VAL A 135 -16.57 13.69 25.80
CA VAL A 135 -17.28 12.44 25.44
C VAL A 135 -16.31 11.34 25.00
N PHE A 136 -15.19 11.69 24.37
CA PHE A 136 -14.23 10.74 23.83
C PHE A 136 -13.46 9.99 24.92
N ALA A 137 -12.89 10.71 25.89
CA ALA A 137 -12.11 10.10 26.98
C ALA A 137 -13.00 9.22 27.87
N LYS A 138 -14.19 9.69 28.23
CA LYS A 138 -15.18 8.90 28.98
C LYS A 138 -15.57 7.60 28.27
N LYS A 139 -15.87 7.67 26.96
CA LYS A 139 -16.20 6.47 26.18
C LYS A 139 -15.02 5.53 25.98
N TYR A 140 -13.78 6.04 26.00
CA TYR A 140 -12.58 5.22 25.87
C TYR A 140 -12.34 4.41 27.15
N PHE A 141 -12.36 5.05 28.32
CA PHE A 141 -12.17 4.36 29.61
C PHE A 141 -13.36 3.50 30.02
N ALA A 142 -14.59 3.82 29.61
CA ALA A 142 -15.77 2.98 29.87
C ALA A 142 -15.85 1.69 29.01
N ARG A 143 -14.92 1.51 28.06
CA ARG A 143 -14.81 0.32 27.20
C ARG A 143 -13.67 -0.63 27.62
N ILE A 144 -12.85 -0.21 28.58
CA ILE A 144 -11.83 -1.04 29.25
C ILE A 144 -12.53 -1.72 30.42
#